data_AF-A0A377ZDM0-F1
#
_entry.id   AF-A0A377ZDM0-F1
#
_cell.length_a   1.000
_cell.length_b   1.000
_cell.length_c   1.000
_cell.angle_alpha   90.00
_cell.angle_beta   90.00
_cell.angle_gamma   90.00
#
_symmetry.space_group_name_H-M   'P 1'
#
loop_
_entity.id
_entity.type
_entity.pdbx_description
1 polymer ?
#
loop_
_entity_poly.entity_id
_entity_poly.type
_entity_poly.pdbx_seq_one_letter_code
_entity_poly.pdbx_strand_id
1 'polypeptide(L)'
;MTQPTKRPIILSQAQMAALEKIQNDEREKSPYGAAPSIPDIARGMVDIALAYLAAQETEKRRNASKNALIRHQTKLNQMEDSRLALEQFNDSIIRTLNTAQSDAETDGKAGEK
;
A
#
# COMPACT_ATOMS: atom_id res chain seq x y z
N MET A 1 -11.04 35.44 -26.58
CA MET A 1 -11.73 34.19 -26.19
C MET A 1 -11.11 33.06 -26.99
N THR A 2 -10.47 32.09 -26.33
CA THR A 2 -9.80 30.97 -27.00
C THR A 2 -10.86 29.99 -27.50
N GLN A 3 -10.84 29.62 -28.79
CA GLN A 3 -11.81 28.66 -29.32
C GLN A 3 -11.59 27.28 -28.67
N PRO A 4 -12.68 26.56 -28.30
CA PRO A 4 -12.57 25.20 -27.81
C PRO A 4 -12.01 24.28 -28.90
N THR A 5 -10.92 23.57 -28.60
CA THR A 5 -10.22 22.67 -29.53
C THR A 5 -10.86 21.28 -29.64
N LYS A 6 -11.91 21.02 -28.86
CA LYS A 6 -12.60 19.72 -28.75
C LYS A 6 -14.10 19.88 -28.96
N ARG A 7 -14.74 18.79 -29.39
CA ARG A 7 -16.20 18.73 -29.53
C ARG A 7 -16.85 19.01 -28.16
N PRO A 8 -17.98 19.76 -28.13
CA PRO A 8 -18.70 20.01 -26.89
C PRO A 8 -19.14 18.72 -26.22
N ILE A 9 -19.12 18.71 -24.89
CA ILE A 9 -19.71 17.64 -24.09
C ILE A 9 -21.22 17.87 -24.04
N ILE A 10 -21.98 16.87 -24.45
CA ILE A 10 -23.45 16.91 -24.41
C ILE A 10 -23.90 16.17 -23.16
N LEU A 11 -24.74 16.82 -22.36
CA LEU A 11 -25.31 16.25 -21.15
C LEU A 11 -26.69 15.65 -21.45
N SER A 12 -27.01 14.55 -20.76
CA SER A 12 -28.34 13.95 -20.82
C SER A 12 -29.37 14.80 -20.06
N GLN A 13 -30.65 14.57 -20.32
CA GLN A 13 -31.74 15.26 -19.62
C GLN A 13 -31.66 15.07 -18.09
N ALA A 14 -31.33 13.86 -17.64
CA ALA A 14 -31.18 13.56 -16.23
C ALA A 14 -30.00 14.32 -15.60
N GLN A 15 -28.89 14.45 -16.32
CA GLN A 15 -27.73 15.22 -15.86
C GLN A 15 -28.05 16.72 -15.77
N MET A 16 -28.75 17.26 -16.77
CA MET A 16 -29.22 18.66 -16.75
C MET A 16 -30.16 18.93 -15.57
N ALA A 17 -31.16 18.07 -15.35
CA ALA A 17 -32.08 18.21 -14.23
C ALA A 17 -31.37 18.15 -12.87
N ALA A 18 -30.35 17.29 -12.73
CA ALA A 18 -29.53 17.23 -11.52
C ALA A 18 -28.72 18.52 -11.29
N LEU A 19 -28.14 19.09 -12.36
CA LEU A 19 -27.40 20.36 -12.28
C LEU A 19 -28.31 21.54 -11.95
N GLU A 20 -29.51 21.59 -12.53
CA GLU A 20 -30.53 22.60 -12.20
C GLU A 20 -30.95 22.51 -10.74
N LYS A 21 -31.14 21.29 -10.23
CA LYS A 21 -31.43 21.09 -8.80
C LYS A 21 -30.31 21.64 -7.92
N ILE A 22 -29.06 21.33 -8.22
CA ILE A 22 -27.90 21.86 -7.47
C ILE A 22 -27.88 23.38 -7.52
N GLN A 23 -28.08 23.99 -8.69
CA GLN A 23 -28.12 25.44 -8.83
C GLN A 23 -29.24 26.07 -8.00
N ASN A 24 -30.41 25.43 -7.93
CA ASN A 24 -31.54 25.89 -7.12
C ASN A 24 -31.21 25.79 -5.62
N ASP A 25 -30.64 24.66 -5.19
CA ASP A 25 -30.23 24.46 -3.80
C ASP A 25 -29.19 25.51 -3.37
N GLU A 26 -28.23 25.86 -4.23
CA GLU A 26 -27.24 26.92 -3.95
C GLU A 26 -27.89 28.31 -3.90
N ARG A 27 -28.89 28.57 -4.75
CA ARG A 27 -29.64 29.82 -4.75
C ARG A 27 -30.40 30.01 -3.43
N GLU A 28 -31.03 28.97 -2.93
CA GLU A 28 -31.77 28.99 -1.66
C GLU A 28 -30.86 29.22 -0.45
N LYS A 29 -29.62 28.70 -0.49
CA LYS A 29 -28.63 28.90 0.59
C LYS A 29 -28.02 30.30 0.58
N SER A 30 -28.02 30.99 -0.56
CA SER A 30 -27.44 32.31 -0.69
C SER A 30 -28.39 33.39 -0.12
N PRO A 31 -27.94 34.28 0.77
CA PRO A 31 -28.75 35.39 1.28
C PRO A 31 -29.19 36.38 0.19
N TYR A 32 -28.51 36.38 -0.96
CA TYR A 32 -28.84 37.22 -2.11
C TYR A 32 -29.54 36.47 -3.26
N GLY A 33 -29.88 35.19 -3.08
CA GLY A 33 -30.43 34.38 -4.17
C GLY A 33 -29.46 34.20 -5.36
N ALA A 34 -28.15 34.27 -5.13
CA ALA A 34 -27.14 34.03 -6.14
C ALA A 34 -26.79 32.53 -6.18
N ALA A 35 -26.53 32.01 -7.37
CA ALA A 35 -26.01 30.66 -7.56
C ALA A 35 -25.00 30.64 -8.71
N PRO A 36 -24.01 29.75 -8.67
CA PRO A 36 -23.10 29.52 -9.80
C PRO A 36 -23.88 29.06 -11.04
N SER A 37 -23.32 29.30 -12.23
CA SER A 37 -23.94 28.85 -13.48
C SER A 37 -23.83 27.34 -13.64
N ILE A 38 -24.75 26.72 -14.38
CA ILE A 38 -24.70 25.27 -14.68
C ILE A 38 -23.33 24.84 -15.25
N PRO A 39 -22.73 25.56 -16.23
CA PRO A 39 -21.38 25.24 -16.70
C PRO A 39 -20.30 25.28 -15.61
N ASP A 40 -20.39 26.21 -14.67
CA ASP A 40 -19.40 26.34 -13.59
C ASP A 40 -19.54 25.18 -12.58
N ILE A 41 -20.78 24.82 -12.25
CA ILE A 41 -21.07 23.64 -11.41
C ILE A 41 -20.52 22.38 -12.09
N ALA A 42 -20.82 22.18 -13.37
CA ALA A 42 -20.37 21.01 -14.12
C ALA A 42 -18.83 20.92 -14.19
N ARG A 43 -18.15 22.05 -14.44
CA ARG A 43 -16.68 22.11 -14.42
C ARG A 43 -16.13 21.76 -13.04
N GLY A 44 -16.67 22.36 -11.98
CA GLY A 44 -16.26 22.06 -10.61
C GLY A 44 -16.40 20.57 -10.27
N MET A 45 -17.50 19.93 -10.69
CA MET A 45 -17.68 18.49 -10.52
C MET A 45 -16.63 17.66 -11.26
N VAL A 46 -16.31 18.03 -12.51
CA VAL A 46 -15.28 17.35 -13.31
C VAL A 46 -13.90 17.51 -12.65
N ASP A 47 -13.56 18.71 -12.19
CA ASP A 47 -12.29 18.98 -11.52
C ASP A 47 -12.13 18.13 -10.25
N ILE A 48 -13.18 18.04 -9.42
CA ILE A 48 -13.20 17.19 -8.23
C ILE A 48 -13.02 15.71 -8.60
N ALA A 49 -13.75 15.24 -9.61
CA ALA A 49 -13.67 13.84 -10.04
C ALA A 49 -12.27 13.49 -10.57
N LEU A 50 -11.66 14.37 -11.37
CA LEU A 50 -10.31 14.19 -11.90
C LEU A 50 -9.26 14.21 -10.78
N ALA A 51 -9.37 15.14 -9.83
CA ALA A 51 -8.47 15.21 -8.69
C ALA A 51 -8.57 13.94 -7.81
N TYR A 52 -9.78 13.44 -7.59
CA TYR A 52 -10.02 12.22 -6.82
C TYR A 52 -9.40 10.98 -7.50
N LEU A 53 -9.57 10.84 -8.81
CA LEU A 53 -8.97 9.75 -9.59
C LEU A 53 -7.43 9.83 -9.58
N ALA A 54 -6.87 11.03 -9.73
CA ALA A 54 -5.43 11.23 -9.65
C ALA A 54 -4.88 10.84 -8.27
N ALA A 55 -5.56 11.24 -7.20
CA ALA A 55 -5.19 10.87 -5.84
C ALA A 55 -5.23 9.34 -5.66
N GLN A 56 -6.29 8.67 -6.07
CA GLN A 56 -6.40 7.20 -5.97
C GLN A 56 -5.27 6.47 -6.71
N GLU A 57 -4.91 6.92 -7.91
CA GLU A 57 -3.82 6.30 -8.69
C GLU A 57 -2.48 6.45 -7.95
N THR A 58 -2.20 7.60 -7.34
CA THR A 58 -0.98 7.79 -6.54
C THR A 58 -0.95 6.91 -5.29
N GLU A 59 -2.08 6.79 -4.60
CA GLU A 59 -2.25 5.89 -3.44
C GLU A 59 -1.98 4.44 -3.83
N LYS A 60 -2.59 3.98 -4.93
CA LYS A 60 -2.43 2.61 -5.44
C LYS A 60 -0.97 2.30 -5.75
N ARG A 61 -0.25 3.22 -6.41
CA ARG A 61 1.17 3.07 -6.71
C ARG A 61 2.02 3.02 -5.45
N ARG A 62 1.76 3.90 -4.48
CA ARG A 62 2.49 3.91 -3.21
C ARG A 62 2.28 2.61 -2.44
N ASN A 63 1.04 2.13 -2.38
CA ASN A 63 0.70 0.87 -1.72
C ASN A 63 1.34 -0.33 -2.43
N ALA A 64 1.37 -0.35 -3.77
CA ALA A 64 2.07 -1.39 -4.53
C ALA A 64 3.57 -1.42 -4.20
N SER A 65 4.22 -0.25 -4.14
CA SER A 65 5.64 -0.12 -3.78
C SER A 65 5.91 -0.56 -2.34
N LYS A 66 5.08 -0.11 -1.39
CA LYS A 66 5.19 -0.49 0.03
C LYS A 66 5.04 -2.01 0.22
N ASN A 67 4.07 -2.61 -0.47
CA ASN A 67 3.86 -4.05 -0.40
C ASN A 67 5.04 -4.84 -1.01
N ALA A 68 5.66 -4.33 -2.08
CA ALA A 68 6.86 -4.95 -2.65
C ALA A 68 8.04 -4.89 -1.68
N LEU A 69 8.24 -3.74 -1.02
CA LEU A 69 9.29 -3.57 0.00
C LEU A 69 9.07 -4.49 1.20
N ILE A 70 7.84 -4.57 1.71
CA ILE A 70 7.50 -5.48 2.81
C ILE A 70 7.85 -6.91 2.42
N ARG A 71 7.40 -7.39 1.25
CA ARG A 71 7.71 -8.75 0.77
C ARG A 71 9.22 -8.99 0.67
N HIS A 72 9.98 -8.02 0.16
CA HIS A 72 11.43 -8.12 0.07
C HIS A 72 12.07 -8.24 1.45
N GLN A 73 11.69 -7.39 2.40
CA GLN A 73 12.23 -7.45 3.77
C GLN A 73 11.86 -8.75 4.48
N THR A 74 10.61 -9.21 4.35
CA THR A 74 10.18 -10.50 4.93
C THR A 74 11.00 -11.66 4.36
N LYS A 75 11.39 -11.59 3.09
CA LYS A 75 12.27 -12.61 2.49
C LYS A 75 13.68 -12.56 3.08
N LEU A 76 14.26 -11.38 3.27
CA LEU A 76 15.58 -11.23 3.89
C LEU A 76 15.59 -11.77 5.32
N ASN A 77 14.61 -11.39 6.14
CA ASN A 77 14.51 -11.87 7.52
C ASN A 77 14.41 -13.40 7.58
N GLN A 78 13.58 -14.03 6.74
CA GLN A 78 13.49 -15.50 6.67
C GLN A 78 14.82 -16.18 6.31
N MET A 79 15.63 -15.56 5.44
CA MET A 79 16.94 -16.09 5.08
C MET A 79 17.93 -15.97 6.24
N GLU A 80 17.89 -14.85 6.98
CA GLU A 80 18.69 -14.66 8.19
C GLU A 80 18.31 -15.69 9.27
N ASP A 81 17.01 -15.89 9.51
CA ASP A 81 16.51 -16.89 10.46
C ASP A 81 16.97 -18.31 10.06
N SER A 82 16.94 -18.63 8.77
CA SER A 82 17.40 -19.93 8.25
C SER A 82 18.91 -20.12 8.43
N ARG A 83 19.70 -19.05 8.24
CA ARG A 83 21.16 -19.09 8.47
C ARG A 83 21.47 -19.30 9.96
N LEU A 84 20.79 -18.57 10.84
CA LEU A 84 20.95 -18.70 12.28
C LEU A 84 20.58 -20.11 12.76
N ALA A 85 19.50 -20.69 12.24
CA ALA A 85 19.10 -22.06 12.57
C ALA A 85 20.17 -23.09 12.17
N LEU A 86 20.82 -22.89 11.01
CA LEU A 86 21.91 -23.75 10.56
C LEU A 86 23.16 -23.61 11.43
N GLU A 87 23.52 -22.39 11.85
CA GLU A 87 24.62 -22.15 12.79
C GLU A 87 24.36 -22.81 14.14
N GLN A 88 23.15 -22.65 14.69
CA GLN A 88 22.75 -23.30 15.94
C GLN A 88 22.79 -24.82 15.85
N PHE A 89 22.38 -25.39 14.71
CA PHE A 89 22.48 -26.82 14.46
C PHE A 89 23.95 -27.28 14.43
N ASN A 90 24.81 -26.58 13.69
CA ASN A 90 26.24 -26.90 13.63
C ASN A 90 26.90 -26.83 15.01
N ASP A 91 26.63 -25.78 15.79
CA ASP A 91 27.15 -25.64 17.16
C ASP A 91 26.68 -26.77 18.07
N SER A 92 25.44 -27.24 17.89
CA SER A 92 24.92 -28.41 18.61
C SER A 92 25.72 -29.67 18.28
N ILE A 93 25.98 -29.93 17.00
CA ILE A 93 26.78 -31.08 16.56
C ILE A 93 28.18 -31.04 17.16
N ILE A 94 28.85 -29.88 17.11
CA ILE A 94 30.20 -29.71 17.68
C ILE A 94 30.20 -29.95 19.20
N ARG A 95 29.21 -29.41 19.92
CA ARG A 95 29.08 -29.68 21.37
C ARG A 95 28.91 -31.17 21.66
N THR A 96 28.03 -31.86 20.92
CA THR A 96 27.79 -33.30 21.10
C THR A 96 29.04 -34.13 20.82
N LEU A 97 29.81 -33.80 19.78
CA LEU A 97 31.07 -34.47 19.48
C LEU A 97 32.09 -34.28 20.61
N ASN A 98 32.26 -33.04 21.09
CA ASN A 98 33.20 -32.77 22.18
C ASN A 98 32.82 -33.52 23.48
N THR A 99 31.53 -33.61 23.82
CA THR A 99 31.09 -34.39 24.99
C THR A 99 31.34 -35.88 24.84
N ALA A 100 31.12 -36.44 23.64
CA ALA A 100 31.33 -37.88 23.39
C ALA A 100 32.82 -38.27 23.40
N GLN A 101 33.73 -37.35 23.07
CA GLN A 101 35.17 -37.59 23.15
C GLN A 101 35.71 -37.52 24.59
N SER A 102 35.16 -36.67 25.46
CA SER A 102 35.55 -36.60 26.87
C SER A 102 35.14 -37.84 27.69
N ASP A 103 34.10 -38.57 27.29
CA ASP A 103 33.69 -39.81 27.95
C ASP A 103 34.56 -41.02 27.54
N ALA A 104 35.28 -40.95 26.41
CA ALA A 104 36.14 -42.03 25.94
C ALA A 104 37.56 -42.03 26.59
N GLU A 105 37.99 -40.92 27.20
CA GLU A 105 39.30 -40.82 27.87
C GLU A 105 39.28 -41.27 29.35
N THR A 106 38.12 -41.60 29.92
CA THR A 106 38.01 -42.01 31.34
C THR A 106 37.93 -43.52 31.58
N ASP A 107 37.91 -44.36 30.53
CA ASP A 107 37.79 -45.82 30.66
C ASP A 107 39.13 -46.58 30.50
N GLY A 108 40.24 -45.87 30.72
CA GLY A 108 41.60 -46.37 30.52
C GLY A 108 42.46 -46.47 31.79
N LYS A 109 41.89 -46.66 33.00
CA LYS A 109 42.71 -46.96 34.20
C LYS A 109 41.92 -47.56 35.37
N ALA A 110 41.29 -48.71 35.19
CA ALA A 110 40.81 -49.51 36.32
C ALA A 110 40.99 -51.00 36.03
N GLY A 111 42.23 -51.48 36.09
CA GLY A 111 42.49 -52.91 36.01
C GLY A 111 43.95 -53.29 35.96
N GLU A 112 44.68 -53.18 37.08
CA GLU A 112 45.59 -54.27 37.47
C GLU A 112 45.94 -54.20 38.97
N LYS A 113 45.46 -55.24 39.64
CA LYS A 113 45.89 -55.92 40.88
C LYS A 113 46.79 -55.22 41.89
#